data_AF-A0AAV3AY77-F1
#
_entry.id   AF-A0AAV3AY77-F1
#
_cell.length_a   1.000
_cell.length_b   1.000
_cell.length_c   1.000
_cell.angle_alpha   90.00
_cell.angle_beta   90.00
_cell.angle_gamma   90.00
#
_symmetry.space_group_name_H-M   'P 1'
#
loop_
_entity.id
_entity.type
_entity.pdbx_description
1 polymer ?
#
loop_
_entity_poly.entity_id
_entity_poly.type
_entity_poly.pdbx_seq_one_letter_code
_entity_poly.pdbx_strand_id
1 'polypeptide(L)'
;MAVHIVFFQICVALVALPIHVLAFLGLLSPKAKNRQPYVLQSMSMNYTKYMREYKKQLFSKFNDFKGYFEEVNVLELGCGTGANFQFYPEGYKVTCVDPNPNLLKFLSVSLAENQHVQLKAFVVAPGENMAQIPDGSMDVVICTLVLCSAHNI
;
A
#
# COMPACT_ATOMS: atom_id res chain seq x y z
N MET A 1 -31.52 10.56 -28.95
CA MET A 1 -30.39 9.77 -28.40
C MET A 1 -29.22 10.68 -27.99
N ALA A 2 -28.61 11.44 -28.90
CA ALA A 2 -27.47 12.32 -28.58
C ALA A 2 -27.76 13.40 -27.52
N VAL A 3 -28.93 14.04 -27.55
CA VAL A 3 -29.32 15.09 -26.57
C VAL A 3 -29.38 14.56 -25.14
N HIS A 4 -29.89 13.33 -24.94
CA HIS A 4 -29.94 12.71 -23.61
C HIS A 4 -28.54 12.36 -23.09
N ILE A 5 -27.62 11.95 -23.96
CA ILE A 5 -26.23 11.65 -23.60
C ILE A 5 -25.53 12.92 -23.13
N VAL A 6 -25.66 14.02 -23.89
CA VAL A 6 -25.06 15.32 -23.54
C VAL A 6 -25.64 15.86 -22.23
N PHE A 7 -26.97 15.77 -22.06
CA PHE A 7 -27.62 16.15 -20.81
C PHE A 7 -27.07 15.36 -19.62
N PHE A 8 -26.92 14.05 -19.77
CA PHE A 8 -26.38 13.18 -18.71
C PHE A 8 -24.92 13.51 -18.38
N GLN A 9 -24.08 13.78 -19.39
CA GLN A 9 -22.70 14.20 -19.20
C GLN A 9 -22.59 15.52 -18.44
N ILE A 10 -23.45 16.51 -18.76
CA ILE A 10 -23.50 17.79 -18.04
C ILE A 10 -23.94 17.58 -16.59
N CYS A 11 -24.96 16.74 -16.35
CA CYS A 11 -25.38 16.41 -14.99
C CYS A 11 -24.24 15.75 -14.18
N VAL A 12 -23.53 14.78 -14.76
CA VAL A 12 -22.38 14.13 -14.11
C VAL A 12 -21.26 15.15 -13.84
N ALA A 13 -20.95 16.02 -14.80
CA ALA A 13 -19.93 17.05 -14.64
C ALA A 13 -20.30 18.05 -13.52
N LEU A 14 -21.55 18.50 -13.45
CA LEU A 14 -22.04 19.39 -12.39
C LEU A 14 -21.98 18.74 -11.01
N VAL A 15 -22.33 17.46 -10.90
CA VAL A 15 -22.24 16.70 -9.64
C VAL A 15 -20.77 16.46 -9.24
N ALA A 16 -19.88 16.27 -10.20
CA ALA A 16 -18.46 16.06 -9.96
C ALA A 16 -17.69 17.38 -9.70
N LEU A 17 -18.20 18.53 -10.14
CA LEU A 17 -17.54 19.83 -10.04
C LEU A 17 -17.11 20.19 -8.60
N PRO A 18 -17.93 20.01 -7.54
CA PRO A 18 -17.50 20.27 -6.17
C PRO A 18 -16.32 19.42 -5.73
N ILE A 19 -16.24 18.16 -6.19
CA ILE A 19 -15.12 17.25 -5.89
C ILE A 19 -13.83 17.78 -6.54
N HIS A 20 -13.91 18.22 -7.80
CA HIS A 20 -12.78 18.80 -8.53
C HIS A 20 -12.33 20.12 -7.90
N VAL A 21 -13.26 20.99 -7.50
CA VAL A 21 -12.95 22.26 -6.82
C VAL A 21 -12.27 21.99 -5.47
N LEU A 22 -12.80 21.08 -4.65
CA LEU A 22 -12.21 20.71 -3.37
C LEU A 22 -10.85 20.02 -3.51
N ALA A 23 -10.62 19.29 -4.61
CA ALA A 23 -9.34 18.68 -4.94
C ALA A 23 -8.31 19.74 -5.38
N PHE A 24 -8.72 20.67 -6.25
CA PHE A 24 -7.92 21.80 -6.70
C PHE A 24 -7.50 22.72 -5.55
N LEU A 25 -8.43 23.02 -4.63
CA LEU A 25 -8.14 23.80 -3.42
C LEU A 25 -7.31 23.02 -2.38
N GLY A 26 -6.98 21.75 -2.63
CA GLY A 26 -6.20 20.92 -1.71
C GLY A 26 -6.91 20.59 -0.40
N LEU A 27 -8.23 20.83 -0.29
CA LEU A 27 -9.01 20.64 0.94
C LEU A 27 -9.45 19.18 1.13
N LEU A 28 -9.59 18.44 0.03
CA LEU A 28 -9.87 17.00 0.06
C LEU A 28 -8.64 16.19 0.50
N SER A 29 -7.42 16.61 0.16
CA SER A 29 -6.23 15.77 0.33
C SER A 29 -5.88 15.44 1.79
N PRO A 30 -5.97 16.35 2.79
CA PRO A 30 -5.62 16.02 4.18
C PRO A 30 -6.70 15.18 4.84
N LYS A 31 -7.98 15.52 4.60
CA LYS A 31 -9.12 14.75 5.12
C LYS A 31 -9.18 13.34 4.51
N ALA A 32 -8.91 13.23 3.22
CA ALA A 32 -8.79 11.94 2.54
C ALA A 32 -7.62 11.13 3.11
N LYS A 33 -6.43 11.72 3.29
CA LYS A 33 -5.27 11.04 3.90
C LYS A 33 -5.54 10.56 5.33
N ASN A 34 -6.35 11.27 6.11
CA ASN A 34 -6.70 10.83 7.47
C ASN A 34 -7.74 9.70 7.47
N ARG A 35 -8.66 9.68 6.49
CA ARG A 35 -9.73 8.69 6.39
C ARG A 35 -9.31 7.43 5.63
N GLN A 36 -8.46 7.56 4.62
CA GLN A 36 -7.99 6.49 3.74
C GLN A 36 -7.47 5.27 4.51
N PRO A 37 -6.63 5.41 5.56
CA PRO A 37 -6.14 4.26 6.32
C PRO A 37 -7.25 3.39 6.94
N TYR A 38 -8.34 4.00 7.42
CA TYR A 38 -9.46 3.27 8.02
C TYR A 38 -10.25 2.49 6.97
N VAL A 39 -10.51 3.12 5.82
CA VAL A 39 -11.16 2.47 4.67
C VAL A 39 -10.28 1.32 4.16
N LEU A 40 -8.98 1.58 4.02
CA LEU A 40 -8.00 0.61 3.57
C LEU A 40 -7.93 -0.58 4.52
N GLN A 41 -7.90 -0.36 5.84
CA GLN A 41 -7.92 -1.44 6.83
C GLN A 41 -9.16 -2.35 6.64
N SER A 42 -10.34 -1.76 6.51
CA SER A 42 -11.59 -2.51 6.34
C SER A 42 -11.61 -3.33 5.04
N MET A 43 -11.22 -2.72 3.92
CA MET A 43 -11.14 -3.41 2.62
C MET A 43 -10.07 -4.50 2.62
N SER A 44 -8.90 -4.20 3.20
CA SER A 44 -7.73 -5.08 3.23
C SER A 44 -7.99 -6.37 4.00
N MET A 45 -8.74 -6.31 5.12
CA MET A 45 -9.11 -7.52 5.86
C MET A 45 -9.97 -8.48 5.01
N ASN A 46 -10.99 -7.95 4.34
CA ASN A 46 -11.86 -8.76 3.47
C ASN A 46 -11.11 -9.30 2.26
N TYR A 47 -10.33 -8.45 1.59
CA TYR A 47 -9.53 -8.83 0.44
C TYR A 47 -8.49 -9.91 0.81
N THR A 48 -7.79 -9.74 1.94
CA THR A 48 -6.79 -10.70 2.41
C THR A 48 -7.42 -12.03 2.82
N LYS A 49 -8.63 -12.02 3.38
CA LYS A 49 -9.41 -13.24 3.63
C LYS A 49 -9.74 -13.98 2.33
N TYR A 50 -10.22 -13.27 1.32
CA TYR A 50 -10.55 -13.85 0.01
C TYR A 50 -9.31 -14.36 -0.73
N MET A 51 -8.21 -13.61 -0.69
CA MET A 51 -6.97 -13.93 -1.40
C MET A 51 -5.99 -14.80 -0.60
N ARG A 52 -6.40 -15.34 0.56
CA ARG A 52 -5.50 -15.99 1.52
C ARG A 52 -4.65 -17.10 0.89
N GLU A 53 -5.28 -17.99 0.13
CA GLU A 53 -4.57 -19.13 -0.48
C GLU A 53 -3.62 -18.68 -1.59
N TYR A 54 -4.02 -17.72 -2.42
CA TYR A 54 -3.14 -17.13 -3.43
C TYR A 54 -1.94 -16.41 -2.80
N LYS A 55 -2.16 -15.66 -1.70
CA LYS A 55 -1.07 -15.02 -0.96
C LYS A 55 -0.13 -16.03 -0.33
N LYS A 56 -0.64 -17.10 0.29
CA LYS A 56 0.21 -18.20 0.79
C LYS A 56 1.06 -18.81 -0.31
N GLN A 57 0.49 -19.06 -1.48
CA GLN A 57 1.24 -19.58 -2.63
C GLN A 57 2.29 -18.57 -3.12
N LEU A 58 1.91 -17.30 -3.26
CA LEU A 58 2.83 -16.23 -3.66
C LEU A 58 4.05 -16.14 -2.72
N PHE A 59 3.80 -16.17 -1.42
CA PHE A 59 4.84 -16.03 -0.39
C PHE A 59 5.49 -17.36 0.01
N SER A 60 5.06 -18.50 -0.55
CA SER A 60 5.65 -19.81 -0.23
C SER A 60 7.15 -19.88 -0.54
N LYS A 61 7.56 -19.21 -1.63
CA LYS A 61 8.95 -19.09 -2.09
C LYS A 61 9.82 -18.23 -1.18
N PHE A 62 9.25 -17.50 -0.21
CA PHE A 62 10.09 -16.72 0.71
C PHE A 62 11.00 -17.65 1.54
N ASN A 63 10.55 -18.87 1.82
CA ASN A 63 11.42 -19.82 2.53
C ASN A 63 12.67 -20.19 1.72
N ASP A 64 12.65 -20.06 0.40
CA ASP A 64 13.79 -20.37 -0.46
C ASP A 64 14.95 -19.40 -0.23
N PHE A 65 14.70 -18.18 0.26
CA PHE A 65 15.78 -17.22 0.55
C PHE A 65 16.46 -17.45 1.91
N LYS A 66 15.90 -18.33 2.77
CA LYS A 66 16.54 -18.66 4.06
C LYS A 66 17.87 -19.37 3.80
N GLY A 67 18.94 -18.84 4.39
CA GLY A 67 20.30 -19.40 4.27
C GLY A 67 21.11 -18.88 3.07
N TYR A 68 20.50 -18.17 2.12
CA TYR A 68 21.25 -17.39 1.12
C TYR A 68 21.82 -16.10 1.70
N PHE A 69 21.09 -15.51 2.65
CA PHE A 69 21.47 -14.30 3.36
C PHE A 69 21.48 -14.56 4.86
N GLU A 70 22.37 -13.90 5.59
CA GLU A 70 22.36 -13.90 7.06
C GLU A 70 21.05 -13.28 7.59
N GLU A 71 20.58 -12.23 6.93
CA GLU A 71 19.31 -11.56 7.18
C GLU A 71 18.66 -11.19 5.85
N VAL A 72 17.34 -11.35 5.72
CA VAL A 72 16.61 -11.00 4.50
C VAL A 72 15.95 -9.63 4.67
N ASN A 73 16.42 -8.65 3.90
CA ASN A 73 15.89 -7.29 3.82
C ASN A 73 14.83 -7.22 2.72
N VAL A 74 13.59 -6.90 3.10
CA VAL A 74 12.45 -6.80 2.19
C VAL A 74 12.02 -5.35 2.05
N LEU A 75 11.79 -4.92 0.81
CA LEU A 75 11.15 -3.65 0.49
C LEU A 75 9.67 -3.89 0.15
N GLU A 76 8.78 -3.38 0.99
CA GLU A 76 7.34 -3.42 0.76
C GLU A 76 6.87 -2.09 0.14
N LEU A 77 6.55 -2.11 -1.17
CA LEU A 77 6.00 -0.94 -1.86
C LEU A 77 4.48 -0.88 -1.69
N GLY A 78 4.00 0.25 -1.16
CA GLY A 78 2.59 0.43 -0.82
C GLY A 78 2.17 -0.51 0.30
N CYS A 79 2.91 -0.48 1.43
CA CYS A 79 2.69 -1.40 2.53
C CYS A 79 1.26 -1.33 3.12
N GLY A 80 0.57 -0.21 2.91
CA GLY A 80 -0.77 0.01 3.42
C GLY A 80 -0.80 -0.23 4.93
N THR A 81 -1.68 -1.14 5.35
CA THR A 81 -1.84 -1.48 6.77
C THR A 81 -1.05 -2.73 7.21
N GLY A 82 -0.11 -3.23 6.41
CA GLY A 82 0.73 -4.38 6.77
C GLY A 82 0.12 -5.75 6.51
N ALA A 83 -0.93 -5.84 5.68
CA ALA A 83 -1.71 -7.06 5.51
C ALA A 83 -0.94 -8.29 4.99
N ASN A 84 0.26 -8.10 4.45
CA ASN A 84 1.12 -9.18 3.97
C ASN A 84 2.00 -9.80 5.06
N PHE A 85 2.23 -9.14 6.19
CA PHE A 85 3.21 -9.57 7.20
C PHE A 85 2.93 -10.96 7.77
N GLN A 86 1.65 -11.35 7.85
CA GLN A 86 1.24 -12.69 8.29
C GLN A 86 1.73 -13.83 7.40
N PHE A 87 2.20 -13.53 6.19
CA PHE A 87 2.71 -14.52 5.24
C PHE A 87 4.24 -14.55 5.16
N TYR A 88 4.93 -13.64 5.87
CA TYR A 88 6.38 -13.55 5.81
C TYR A 88 7.01 -14.54 6.78
N PRO A 89 8.15 -15.17 6.43
CA PRO A 89 8.86 -16.02 7.37
C PRO A 89 9.42 -15.22 8.54
N GLU A 90 9.73 -15.94 9.62
CA GLU A 90 10.42 -15.38 10.78
C GLU A 90 11.79 -14.79 10.43
N GLY A 91 12.13 -13.67 11.06
CA GLY A 91 13.42 -13.01 10.96
C GLY A 91 13.55 -12.02 9.80
N TYR A 92 12.50 -11.87 8.99
CA TYR A 92 12.49 -10.94 7.86
C TYR A 92 12.45 -9.49 8.34
N LYS A 93 13.33 -8.65 7.77
CA LYS A 93 13.44 -7.22 8.07
C LYS A 93 12.78 -6.42 6.96
N VAL A 94 11.66 -5.78 7.26
CA VAL A 94 10.84 -5.08 6.26
C VAL A 94 11.08 -3.58 6.35
N THR A 95 11.39 -2.98 5.21
CA THR A 95 11.33 -1.54 4.98
C THR A 95 10.05 -1.25 4.20
N CYS A 96 9.17 -0.43 4.76
CA CYS A 96 7.89 -0.11 4.17
C CYS A 96 7.94 1.26 3.49
N VAL A 97 7.37 1.37 2.29
CA VAL A 97 7.22 2.63 1.56
C VAL A 97 5.74 2.89 1.30
N ASP A 98 5.22 4.02 1.76
CA ASP A 98 3.85 4.45 1.44
C ASP A 98 3.71 5.99 1.52
N PRO A 99 2.98 6.65 0.60
CA PRO A 99 2.84 8.10 0.62
C PRO A 99 2.00 8.65 1.78
N ASN A 100 1.26 7.81 2.50
CA ASN A 100 0.40 8.25 3.60
C ASN A 100 1.03 8.00 4.99
N PRO A 101 1.49 9.05 5.69
CA PRO A 101 2.14 8.89 7.01
C PRO A 101 1.20 8.33 8.09
N ASN A 102 -0.12 8.48 7.91
CA ASN A 102 -1.11 8.02 8.89
C ASN A 102 -1.27 6.49 8.93
N LEU A 103 -0.63 5.76 8.03
CA LEU A 103 -0.65 4.30 8.02
C LEU A 103 0.25 3.69 9.09
N LEU A 104 1.26 4.42 9.59
CA LEU A 104 2.20 3.90 10.58
C LEU A 104 1.47 3.31 11.81
N LYS A 105 0.40 3.95 12.29
CA LYS A 105 -0.38 3.43 13.43
C LYS A 105 -1.05 2.08 13.14
N PHE A 106 -1.51 1.85 11.92
CA PHE A 106 -2.10 0.57 11.51
C PHE A 106 -1.02 -0.48 11.30
N LEU A 107 0.11 -0.06 10.74
CA LEU A 107 1.30 -0.89 10.59
C LEU A 107 1.79 -1.39 11.94
N SER A 108 1.83 -0.53 12.96
CA SER A 108 2.19 -0.91 14.33
C SER A 108 1.25 -1.97 14.92
N VAL A 109 -0.06 -1.88 14.67
CA VAL A 109 -1.02 -2.92 15.08
C VAL A 109 -0.74 -4.23 14.36
N SER A 110 -0.55 -4.18 13.04
CA SER A 110 -0.22 -5.37 12.26
C SER A 110 1.10 -6.02 12.73
N LEU A 111 2.12 -5.23 13.06
CA LEU A 111 3.40 -5.75 13.58
C LEU A 111 3.24 -6.39 14.97
N ALA A 112 2.39 -5.82 15.84
CA ALA A 112 2.08 -6.43 17.14
C ALA A 112 1.41 -7.81 17.00
N GLU A 113 0.62 -8.01 15.95
CA GLU A 113 0.02 -9.31 15.59
C GLU A 113 0.99 -10.26 14.85
N ASN A 114 2.09 -9.74 14.31
CA ASN A 114 3.05 -10.45 13.46
C ASN A 114 4.48 -10.25 13.97
N GLN A 115 4.72 -10.61 15.23
CA GLN A 115 5.99 -10.38 15.94
C GLN A 115 7.21 -11.07 15.32
N HIS A 116 6.99 -12.04 14.44
CA HIS A 116 8.03 -12.72 13.67
C HIS A 116 8.66 -11.84 12.57
N VAL A 117 8.03 -10.71 12.24
CA VAL A 117 8.52 -9.71 11.27
C VAL A 117 9.05 -8.48 12.00
N GLN A 118 10.20 -7.96 11.55
CA GLN A 118 10.79 -6.74 12.10
C GLN A 118 10.63 -5.58 11.12
N LEU A 119 10.03 -4.46 11.56
CA LEU A 119 10.01 -3.23 10.76
C LEU A 119 11.33 -2.48 10.95
N LYS A 120 12.12 -2.37 9.88
CA LYS A 120 13.40 -1.63 9.84
C LYS A 120 13.18 -0.13 9.67
N ALA A 121 12.30 0.25 8.75
CA ALA A 121 11.95 1.64 8.52
C ALA A 121 10.56 1.76 7.87
N PHE A 122 9.93 2.91 8.09
CA PHE A 122 8.73 3.35 7.37
C PHE A 122 9.05 4.67 6.66
N VAL A 123 9.10 4.63 5.33
CA VAL A 123 9.48 5.74 4.46
C VAL A 123 8.23 6.33 3.85
N VAL A 124 8.00 7.61 4.10
CA VAL A 124 6.85 8.34 3.55
C VAL A 124 7.20 8.82 2.15
N ALA A 125 6.91 8.01 1.15
CA ALA A 125 7.20 8.30 -0.26
C ALA A 125 6.25 7.50 -1.19
N PRO A 126 5.98 7.99 -2.42
CA PRO A 126 5.30 7.18 -3.42
C PRO A 126 6.22 6.05 -3.93
N GLY A 127 5.64 4.94 -4.38
CA GLY A 127 6.41 3.75 -4.78
C GLY A 127 7.30 3.97 -6.00
N GLU A 128 6.92 4.90 -6.87
CA GLU A 128 7.70 5.33 -8.04
C GLU A 128 8.91 6.23 -7.71
N ASN A 129 9.01 6.74 -6.47
CA ASN A 129 10.16 7.54 -6.04
C ASN A 129 10.76 6.99 -4.75
N MET A 130 11.85 6.24 -4.91
CA MET A 130 12.56 5.56 -3.83
C MET A 130 13.91 6.20 -3.51
N ALA A 131 14.11 7.51 -3.74
CA ALA A 131 15.40 8.18 -3.51
C ALA A 131 15.95 8.06 -2.07
N GLN A 132 15.11 7.71 -1.10
CA GLN A 132 15.49 7.47 0.30
C GLN A 132 15.93 6.01 0.58
N ILE A 133 15.81 5.11 -0.41
CA ILE A 133 16.21 3.72 -0.33
C ILE A 133 17.55 3.56 -1.04
N PRO A 134 18.62 3.07 -0.37
CA PRO A 134 19.91 2.91 -1.02
C PRO A 134 19.87 1.81 -2.10
N ASP A 135 20.61 2.04 -3.19
CA ASP A 135 20.75 1.04 -4.26
C ASP A 135 21.38 -0.26 -3.75
N GLY A 136 20.87 -1.40 -4.22
CA GLY A 136 21.38 -2.72 -3.86
C GLY A 136 21.20 -3.10 -2.38
N SER A 137 20.38 -2.38 -1.60
CA SER A 137 20.24 -2.62 -0.16
C SER A 137 19.13 -3.60 0.23
N MET A 138 18.38 -4.13 -0.74
CA MET A 138 17.19 -4.95 -0.52
C MET A 138 17.34 -6.27 -1.28
N ASP A 139 16.99 -7.37 -0.63
CA ASP A 139 17.10 -8.71 -1.19
C ASP A 139 15.81 -9.10 -1.94
N VAL A 140 14.66 -8.62 -1.46
CA VAL A 140 13.34 -8.89 -2.04
C VAL A 140 12.51 -7.61 -2.12
N VAL A 141 11.83 -7.38 -3.25
CA VAL A 141 10.89 -6.28 -3.43
C VAL A 141 9.48 -6.82 -3.63
N ILE A 142 8.52 -6.31 -2.87
CA ILE A 142 7.11 -6.72 -2.90
C ILE A 142 6.22 -5.58 -3.33
N CYS A 143 5.34 -5.89 -4.28
CA CYS A 143 4.38 -4.96 -4.87
C CYS A 143 3.02 -5.65 -5.01
N THR A 144 2.18 -5.54 -3.97
CA THR A 144 0.81 -6.09 -4.04
C THR A 144 -0.22 -4.98 -3.91
N LEU A 145 -1.15 -4.90 -4.86
CA LEU A 145 -2.27 -3.94 -4.84
C LEU A 145 -1.82 -2.45 -4.79
N VAL A 146 -0.64 -2.13 -5.32
CA VAL A 146 -0.04 -0.78 -5.28
C VAL A 146 0.03 -0.08 -6.65
N LEU A 147 0.27 -0.84 -7.73
CA LEU A 147 0.65 -0.26 -9.03
C LEU A 147 -0.44 0.59 -9.70
N CYS A 148 -1.71 0.45 -9.30
CA CYS A 148 -2.81 1.23 -9.86
C CYS A 148 -2.80 2.72 -9.45
N SER A 149 -1.97 3.11 -8.48
CA SER A 149 -1.82 4.50 -8.05
C SER A 149 -0.49 5.14 -8.45
N ALA A 150 0.37 4.41 -9.16
CA ALA A 150 1.66 4.93 -9.61
C ALA A 150 1.47 5.88 -10.80
N HIS A 151 2.22 6.98 -10.82
CA HIS A 151 2.25 7.89 -11.97
C HIS A 151 3.34 7.48 -12.97
N ASN A 152 3.18 7.93 -14.22
CA ASN A 152 4.28 7.88 -15.17
C ASN A 152 5.40 8.80 -14.68
N ILE A 153 6.62 8.26 -14.67
CA ILE A 153 7.87 8.93 -14.35
C ILE A 153 8.64 9.29 -15.62
#